data_AF-A0A9X8DNL5-F1
#
_entry.id   AF-A0A9X8DNL5-F1
#
_cell.length_a   1.000
_cell.length_b   1.000
_cell.length_c   1.000
_cell.angle_alpha   90.00
_cell.angle_beta   90.00
_cell.angle_gamma   90.00
#
_symmetry.space_group_name_H-M   'P 1'
#
loop_
_entity.id
_entity.type
_entity.pdbx_description
1 polymer ?
#
loop_
_entity_poly.entity_id
_entity_poly.type
_entity_poly.pdbx_seq_one_letter_code
_entity_poly.pdbx_strand_id
1 'polypeptide(L)'
;MFCDEPRATRFFETLHQSLRPGGMFIATTIDPNRIVQKLMATVGGTEVVDGNVVGPAPIELQDAKGRTLCTIRMDPSTRDRLLHPSRDDQGFGLRYMFTLNDGDDEEAVNLPEYLIPSLMLRRLLDLHGFDLVLQENFQTFIGHNKDAHRHLLMKMNVLNFQGTISDVEWDIAGLYQVLAVKKRAT
;
A
#
# COMPACT_ATOMS: atom_id res chain seq x y z
N MET A 1 -13.14 0.20 -0.30
CA MET A 1 -13.31 1.32 0.67
C MET A 1 -13.10 2.67 0.01
N PHE A 2 -11.96 2.91 -0.65
CA PHE A 2 -11.61 4.20 -1.28
C PHE A 2 -11.92 4.27 -2.78
N CYS A 3 -12.85 3.44 -3.26
CA CYS A 3 -13.22 3.41 -4.68
C CYS A 3 -14.01 4.64 -5.12
N ASP A 4 -14.73 5.26 -4.19
CA ASP A 4 -15.47 6.50 -4.37
C ASP A 4 -15.55 7.25 -3.03
N GLU A 5 -15.92 8.52 -3.09
CA GLU A 5 -16.06 9.37 -1.91
C GLU A 5 -17.13 8.87 -0.94
N PRO A 6 -18.37 8.53 -1.35
CA PRO A 6 -19.40 8.07 -0.41
C PRO A 6 -18.98 6.87 0.44
N ARG A 7 -18.28 5.88 -0.13
CA ARG A 7 -17.80 4.73 0.64
C ARG A 7 -16.67 5.08 1.58
N ALA A 8 -15.77 5.97 1.19
CA ALA A 8 -14.69 6.44 2.07
C ALA A 8 -15.27 7.24 3.26
N THR A 9 -16.19 8.16 2.99
CA THR A 9 -16.94 8.92 4.00
C THR A 9 -17.67 7.97 4.95
N ARG A 10 -18.41 6.99 4.41
CA ARG A 10 -19.13 6.00 5.22
C ARG A 10 -18.19 5.19 6.13
N PHE A 11 -17.01 4.85 5.64
CA PHE A 11 -16.00 4.18 6.46
C PHE A 11 -15.58 5.04 7.65
N PHE A 12 -15.22 6.30 7.44
CA PHE A 12 -14.79 7.18 8.52
C PHE A 12 -15.93 7.54 9.50
N GLU A 13 -17.16 7.67 9.03
CA GLU A 13 -18.35 7.79 9.90
C GLU A 13 -18.50 6.57 10.81
N THR A 14 -18.41 5.37 10.23
CA THR A 14 -18.54 4.11 10.98
C THR A 14 -17.40 3.99 12.00
N LEU A 15 -16.18 4.34 11.60
CA LEU A 15 -15.02 4.34 12.47
C LEU A 15 -15.19 5.34 13.62
N HIS A 16 -15.69 6.54 13.33
CA HIS A 16 -15.95 7.56 14.34
C HIS A 16 -17.00 7.08 15.35
N GLN A 17 -18.09 6.47 14.90
CA GLN A 17 -19.13 5.95 15.79
C GLN A 17 -18.65 4.78 16.65
N SER A 18 -17.75 3.95 16.12
CA SER A 18 -17.25 2.74 16.80
C SER A 18 -16.19 3.04 17.86
N LEU A 19 -15.44 4.13 17.71
CA LEU A 19 -14.38 4.49 18.66
C LEU A 19 -14.89 5.40 19.77
N ARG A 20 -14.48 5.09 21.00
CA ARG A 20 -14.58 6.02 22.13
C ARG A 20 -13.70 7.26 21.87
N PRO A 21 -14.04 8.44 22.44
CA PRO A 21 -13.16 9.61 22.42
C PRO A 21 -11.73 9.26 22.86
N GLY A 22 -10.73 9.73 22.10
CA GLY A 22 -9.32 9.39 22.32
C GLY A 22 -8.91 7.97 21.92
N GLY A 23 -9.82 7.14 21.40
CA GLY A 23 -9.53 5.80 20.90
C GLY A 23 -8.63 5.81 19.66
N MET A 24 -7.82 4.76 19.51
CA MET A 24 -6.88 4.59 18.41
C MET A 24 -7.43 3.60 17.39
N PHE A 25 -7.31 3.93 16.11
CA PHE A 25 -7.39 2.99 15.00
C PHE A 25 -6.00 2.78 14.44
N ILE A 26 -5.58 1.52 14.34
CA ILE A 26 -4.28 1.13 13.80
C ILE A 26 -4.56 0.24 12.59
N ALA A 27 -3.89 0.52 11.49
CA ALA A 27 -4.04 -0.22 10.25
C ALA A 27 -2.73 -0.29 9.48
N THR A 28 -2.68 -1.20 8.53
CA THR A 28 -1.62 -1.31 7.55
C THR A 28 -2.24 -1.15 6.18
N THR A 29 -1.59 -0.40 5.29
CA THR A 29 -2.06 -0.20 3.93
C THR A 29 -0.88 0.04 3.01
N ILE A 30 -1.12 0.10 1.71
CA ILE A 30 -0.09 0.39 0.72
C ILE A 30 0.38 1.85 0.84
N ASP A 31 1.68 2.06 0.74
CA ASP A 31 2.33 3.37 0.75
C ASP A 31 2.21 4.01 -0.64
N PRO A 32 1.37 5.05 -0.79
CA PRO A 32 1.11 5.65 -2.10
C PRO A 32 2.37 6.26 -2.71
N ASN A 33 3.31 6.76 -1.90
CA ASN A 33 4.52 7.39 -2.40
C ASN A 33 5.47 6.34 -2.98
N ARG A 34 5.56 5.16 -2.35
CA ARG A 34 6.36 4.04 -2.86
C ARG A 34 5.78 3.48 -4.16
N ILE A 35 4.47 3.36 -4.24
CA ILE A 35 3.81 2.91 -5.47
C ILE A 35 4.06 3.89 -6.62
N VAL A 36 3.89 5.19 -6.39
CA VAL A 36 4.16 6.20 -7.42
C VAL A 36 5.63 6.19 -7.81
N GLN A 37 6.56 6.09 -6.85
CA GLN A 37 7.99 5.97 -7.14
C GLN A 37 8.29 4.77 -8.04
N LYS A 38 7.75 3.59 -7.72
CA LYS A 38 7.95 2.38 -8.52
C LYS A 38 7.26 2.48 -9.89
N LEU A 39 6.07 3.07 -9.99
CA LEU A 39 5.41 3.36 -11.27
C LEU A 39 6.28 4.24 -12.17
N MET A 40 6.86 5.31 -11.60
CA MET A 40 7.72 6.22 -12.38
C MET A 40 8.95 5.48 -12.93
N ALA A 41 9.46 4.48 -12.21
CA ALA A 41 10.56 3.64 -12.69
C ALA A 41 10.18 2.70 -13.84
N THR A 42 8.89 2.43 -14.07
CA THR A 42 8.42 1.63 -15.22
C THR A 42 8.06 2.47 -16.44
N VAL A 43 8.13 3.81 -16.34
CA VAL A 43 7.88 4.73 -17.47
C VAL A 43 8.87 4.47 -18.61
N GLY A 44 8.34 4.34 -19.82
CA GLY A 44 9.09 3.95 -21.02
C GLY A 44 9.18 2.43 -21.24
N GLY A 45 8.86 1.62 -20.22
CA GLY A 45 8.60 0.19 -20.37
C GLY A 45 7.22 -0.08 -20.97
N THR A 46 7.05 -1.25 -21.57
CA THR A 46 5.78 -1.70 -22.15
C THR A 46 5.48 -3.15 -21.76
N GLU A 47 4.21 -3.51 -21.71
CA GLU A 47 3.71 -4.88 -21.62
C GLU A 47 2.79 -5.18 -22.82
N VAL A 48 2.62 -6.46 -23.17
CA VAL A 48 1.65 -6.88 -24.19
C VAL A 48 0.44 -7.47 -23.49
N VAL A 49 -0.72 -6.83 -23.64
CA VAL A 49 -2.00 -7.28 -23.09
C VAL A 49 -2.96 -7.50 -24.24
N ASP A 50 -3.45 -8.74 -24.40
CA ASP A 50 -4.35 -9.15 -25.48
C ASP A 50 -3.84 -8.73 -26.88
N GLY A 51 -2.53 -8.85 -27.11
CA GLY A 51 -1.88 -8.48 -28.38
C GLY A 51 -1.63 -6.98 -28.57
N ASN A 52 -2.02 -6.13 -27.62
CA ASN A 52 -1.78 -4.70 -27.66
C ASN A 52 -0.59 -4.33 -26.78
N VAL A 53 0.30 -3.47 -27.29
CA VAL A 53 1.39 -2.88 -26.50
C VAL A 53 0.81 -1.79 -25.61
N VAL A 54 0.88 -1.98 -24.31
CA VAL A 54 0.41 -1.03 -23.29
C VAL A 54 1.59 -0.57 -22.45
N GLY A 55 1.67 0.71 -22.14
CA GLY A 55 2.71 1.25 -21.26
C GLY A 55 2.16 2.29 -20.29
N PRO A 56 2.84 2.55 -19.16
CA PRO A 56 4.00 1.80 -18.67
C PRO A 56 3.70 0.35 -18.25
N ALA A 57 4.76 -0.46 -18.26
CA ALA A 57 4.77 -1.84 -17.76
C ALA A 57 4.34 -1.91 -16.28
N PRO A 58 3.82 -3.06 -15.82
CA PRO A 58 3.43 -3.26 -14.44
C PRO A 58 4.66 -3.16 -13.52
N ILE A 59 4.42 -2.85 -12.26
CA ILE A 59 5.47 -2.92 -11.24
C ILE A 59 5.63 -4.39 -10.87
N GLU A 60 6.82 -4.94 -11.07
CA GLU A 60 7.15 -6.33 -10.72
C GLU A 60 8.30 -6.36 -9.72
N LEU A 61 8.14 -7.15 -8.66
CA LEU A 61 9.19 -7.45 -7.71
C LEU A 61 9.59 -8.91 -7.87
N GLN A 62 10.84 -9.11 -8.28
CA GLN A 62 11.40 -10.40 -8.61
C GLN A 62 12.45 -10.83 -7.59
N ASP A 63 12.52 -12.13 -7.33
CA ASP A 63 13.58 -12.69 -6.50
C ASP A 63 14.92 -12.79 -7.27
N ALA A 64 15.98 -13.23 -6.58
CA ALA A 64 17.31 -13.41 -7.18
C ALA A 64 17.36 -14.46 -8.31
N LYS A 65 16.30 -15.27 -8.49
CA LYS A 65 16.16 -16.26 -9.56
C LYS A 65 15.32 -15.73 -10.73
N GLY A 66 14.88 -14.46 -10.68
CA GLY A 66 14.03 -13.85 -11.70
C GLY A 66 12.56 -14.26 -11.62
N ARG A 67 12.12 -14.87 -10.52
CA ARG A 67 10.71 -15.23 -10.31
C ARG A 67 9.96 -14.01 -9.80
N THR A 68 8.87 -13.62 -10.47
CA THR A 68 8.00 -12.54 -10.02
C THR A 68 7.19 -12.99 -8.82
N LEU A 69 7.43 -12.38 -7.66
CA LEU A 69 6.70 -12.67 -6.42
C LEU A 69 5.56 -11.70 -6.19
N CYS A 70 5.68 -10.45 -6.66
CA CYS A 70 4.63 -9.45 -6.52
C CYS A 70 4.49 -8.64 -7.80
N THR A 71 3.24 -8.41 -8.21
CA THR A 71 2.88 -7.61 -9.38
C THR A 71 1.83 -6.58 -8.99
N ILE A 72 2.07 -5.32 -9.34
CA ILE A 72 1.06 -4.25 -9.26
C ILE A 72 0.78 -3.73 -10.66
N ARG A 73 -0.46 -3.94 -11.10
CA ARG A 73 -0.94 -3.47 -12.40
C ARG A 73 -2.02 -2.44 -12.23
N MET A 74 -1.71 -1.20 -12.58
CA MET A 74 -2.68 -0.12 -12.49
C MET A 74 -3.69 -0.20 -13.62
N ASP A 75 -4.94 0.17 -13.31
CA ASP A 75 -5.90 0.44 -14.36
C ASP A 75 -5.38 1.57 -15.28
N PRO A 76 -5.68 1.54 -16.59
CA PRO A 76 -5.24 2.58 -17.52
C PRO A 76 -5.63 4.00 -17.06
N SER A 77 -6.83 4.17 -16.51
CA SER A 77 -7.30 5.45 -15.98
C SER A 77 -6.55 5.89 -14.73
N THR A 78 -6.28 4.98 -13.79
CA THR A 78 -5.47 5.26 -12.59
C THR A 78 -4.07 5.72 -13.00
N ARG A 79 -3.46 5.00 -13.94
CA ARG A 79 -2.11 5.26 -14.43
C ARG A 79 -2.01 6.64 -15.06
N ASP A 80 -2.95 6.98 -15.94
CA ASP A 80 -3.00 8.29 -16.58
C ASP A 80 -3.13 9.42 -15.55
N ARG A 81 -4.06 9.27 -14.59
CA ARG A 81 -4.25 10.24 -13.50
C ARG A 81 -3.01 10.43 -12.61
N LEU A 82 -2.24 9.35 -12.37
CA LEU A 82 -1.02 9.42 -11.56
C LEU A 82 0.17 10.03 -12.32
N LEU A 83 0.26 9.80 -13.63
CA LEU A 83 1.33 10.37 -14.48
C LEU A 83 1.03 11.82 -14.89
N HIS A 84 -0.24 12.17 -15.00
CA HIS A 84 -0.73 13.50 -15.39
C HIS A 84 -1.68 14.06 -14.32
N PRO A 85 -1.18 14.40 -13.12
CA PRO A 85 -2.03 14.80 -12.01
C PRO A 85 -2.78 16.11 -12.30
N SER A 86 -4.10 16.08 -12.11
CA SER A 86 -4.95 17.27 -12.10
C SER A 86 -5.13 17.81 -10.69
N ARG A 87 -5.24 19.13 -10.53
CA ARG A 87 -5.55 19.78 -9.25
C ARG A 87 -6.95 19.48 -8.75
N ASP A 88 -7.88 19.17 -9.67
CA ASP A 88 -9.27 18.88 -9.33
C ASP A 88 -9.48 17.42 -8.91
N ASP A 89 -8.45 16.58 -9.10
CA ASP A 89 -8.50 15.17 -8.72
C ASP A 89 -8.53 15.00 -7.21
N GLN A 90 -9.62 14.44 -6.70
CA GLN A 90 -9.85 14.22 -5.28
C GLN A 90 -9.14 12.97 -4.73
N GLY A 91 -8.53 12.14 -5.59
CA GLY A 91 -7.73 10.98 -5.23
C GLY A 91 -8.49 9.65 -5.07
N PHE A 92 -9.82 9.65 -5.26
CA PHE A 92 -10.64 8.44 -5.14
C PHE A 92 -10.56 7.56 -6.39
N GLY A 93 -10.81 6.26 -6.21
CA GLY A 93 -10.98 5.33 -7.33
C GLY A 93 -9.70 5.00 -8.09
N LEU A 94 -8.52 5.29 -7.52
CA LEU A 94 -7.22 4.93 -8.08
C LEU A 94 -6.97 3.42 -7.95
N ARG A 95 -7.65 2.64 -8.77
CA ARG A 95 -7.64 1.17 -8.73
C ARG A 95 -6.38 0.58 -9.37
N TYR A 96 -5.88 -0.49 -8.76
CA TYR A 96 -4.87 -1.37 -9.33
C TYR A 96 -5.17 -2.83 -8.95
N MET A 97 -4.65 -3.78 -9.71
CA MET A 97 -4.63 -5.19 -9.34
C MET A 97 -3.33 -5.48 -8.58
N PHE A 98 -3.45 -6.09 -7.40
CA PHE A 98 -2.33 -6.57 -6.61
C PHE A 98 -2.28 -8.10 -6.68
N THR A 99 -1.14 -8.63 -7.11
CA THR A 99 -0.87 -10.06 -7.16
C THR A 99 0.35 -10.38 -6.30
N LEU A 100 0.25 -11.41 -5.45
CA LEU A 100 1.32 -11.94 -4.62
C LEU A 100 1.36 -13.46 -4.76
N ASN A 101 2.53 -14.01 -5.10
CA ASN A 101 2.74 -15.43 -5.36
C ASN A 101 3.47 -16.10 -4.18
N ASP A 102 2.98 -17.25 -3.73
CA ASP A 102 3.58 -18.04 -2.65
C ASP A 102 4.44 -19.18 -3.23
N GLY A 103 5.60 -18.84 -3.79
CA GLY A 103 6.73 -19.75 -4.05
C GLY A 103 6.59 -20.83 -5.15
N ASP A 104 5.39 -21.32 -5.41
CA ASP A 104 5.04 -22.49 -6.24
C ASP A 104 3.96 -22.16 -7.29
N ASP A 105 3.99 -20.94 -7.85
CA ASP A 105 3.02 -20.41 -8.83
C ASP A 105 1.55 -20.34 -8.32
N GLU A 106 1.33 -20.50 -7.02
CA GLU A 106 0.04 -20.25 -6.37
C GLU A 106 -0.09 -18.78 -5.96
N GLU A 107 -1.20 -18.15 -6.37
CA GLU A 107 -1.53 -16.77 -6.00
C GLU A 107 -2.05 -16.74 -4.55
N ALA A 108 -1.23 -16.25 -3.61
CA ALA A 108 -1.69 -15.96 -2.25
C ALA A 108 -2.73 -14.83 -2.24
N VAL A 109 -2.56 -13.85 -3.13
CA VAL A 109 -3.47 -12.73 -3.31
C VAL A 109 -3.52 -12.39 -4.79
N ASN A 110 -4.73 -12.21 -5.33
CA ASN A 110 -4.96 -11.63 -6.65
C ASN A 110 -6.27 -10.84 -6.62
N LEU A 111 -6.20 -9.59 -6.16
CA LEU A 111 -7.38 -8.79 -5.84
C LEU A 111 -7.23 -7.32 -6.27
N PRO A 112 -8.35 -6.66 -6.65
CA PRO A 112 -8.33 -5.23 -6.92
C PRO A 112 -8.26 -4.44 -5.62
N GLU A 113 -7.34 -3.48 -5.58
CA GLU A 113 -7.14 -2.55 -4.48
C GLU A 113 -7.25 -1.09 -4.96
N TYR A 114 -7.30 -0.16 -4.01
CA TYR A 114 -7.40 1.27 -4.30
C TYR A 114 -6.28 2.02 -3.58
N LEU A 115 -5.50 2.80 -4.34
CA LEU A 115 -4.45 3.64 -3.80
C LEU A 115 -5.06 4.77 -2.97
N ILE A 116 -4.43 5.08 -1.84
CA ILE A 116 -4.91 6.10 -0.91
C ILE A 116 -3.89 7.24 -0.87
N PRO A 117 -4.04 8.31 -1.67
CA PRO A 117 -3.13 9.44 -1.61
C PRO A 117 -3.09 10.08 -0.21
N SER A 118 -1.89 10.42 0.26
CA SER A 118 -1.70 10.95 1.62
C SER A 118 -2.48 12.25 1.88
N LEU A 119 -2.63 13.11 0.87
CA LEU A 119 -3.43 14.34 0.98
C LEU A 119 -4.92 14.05 1.14
N MET A 120 -5.45 13.11 0.37
CA MET A 120 -6.84 12.65 0.46
C MET A 120 -7.12 12.05 1.85
N LEU A 121 -6.21 11.19 2.34
CA LEU A 121 -6.32 10.59 3.67
C LEU A 121 -6.38 11.65 4.77
N ARG A 122 -5.44 12.60 4.77
CA ARG A 122 -5.39 13.69 5.78
C ARG A 122 -6.69 14.50 5.79
N ARG A 123 -7.18 14.88 4.62
CA ARG A 123 -8.46 15.58 4.49
C ARG A 123 -9.61 14.78 5.11
N LEU A 124 -9.74 13.50 4.78
CA LEU A 124 -10.81 12.66 5.34
C LEU A 124 -10.70 12.52 6.87
N LEU A 125 -9.49 12.36 7.40
CA LEU A 125 -9.27 12.33 8.85
C LEU A 125 -9.73 13.63 9.50
N ASP A 126 -9.37 14.78 8.93
CA ASP A 126 -9.76 16.08 9.46
C ASP A 126 -11.27 16.30 9.45
N LEU A 127 -11.94 15.98 8.34
CA LEU A 127 -13.40 16.10 8.21
C LEU A 127 -14.15 15.24 9.23
N HIS A 128 -13.60 14.07 9.58
CA HIS A 128 -14.27 13.10 10.46
C HIS A 128 -13.76 13.13 11.91
N GLY A 129 -12.98 14.15 12.28
CA GLY A 129 -12.56 14.37 13.67
C GLY A 129 -11.49 13.41 14.17
N PHE A 130 -10.50 13.11 13.32
CA PHE A 130 -9.35 12.27 13.66
C PHE A 130 -8.03 13.03 13.54
N ASP A 131 -7.09 12.70 14.42
CA ASP A 131 -5.71 13.13 14.33
C ASP A 131 -4.84 12.00 13.78
N LEU A 132 -4.00 12.29 12.79
CA LEU A 132 -2.99 11.35 12.32
C LEU A 132 -1.84 11.30 13.32
N VAL A 133 -1.64 10.15 13.95
CA VAL A 133 -0.60 9.93 14.98
C VAL A 133 0.66 9.31 14.37
N LEU A 134 0.49 8.35 13.46
CA LEU A 134 1.59 7.67 12.78
C LEU A 134 1.23 7.42 11.32
N GLN A 135 2.19 7.69 10.44
CA GLN A 135 2.19 7.27 9.04
C GLN A 135 3.64 6.99 8.65
N GLU A 136 4.03 5.73 8.59
CA GLU A 136 5.43 5.33 8.38
C GLU A 136 5.54 4.09 7.49
N ASN A 137 6.46 4.09 6.53
CA ASN A 137 6.74 2.95 5.68
C ASN A 137 7.23 1.75 6.51
N PHE A 138 6.85 0.53 6.10
CA PHE A 138 7.20 -0.70 6.80
C PHE A 138 8.71 -0.92 6.94
N GLN A 139 9.52 -0.59 5.92
CA GLN A 139 10.96 -0.77 6.03
C GLN A 139 11.54 0.07 7.17
N THR A 140 11.06 1.32 7.30
CA THR A 140 11.44 2.21 8.40
C THR A 140 10.93 1.68 9.74
N PHE A 141 9.64 1.35 9.81
CA PHE A 141 9.02 0.85 11.03
C PHE A 141 9.67 -0.44 11.53
N ILE A 142 9.92 -1.41 10.64
CA ILE A 142 10.62 -2.65 10.97
C ILE A 142 12.06 -2.34 11.36
N GLY A 143 12.76 -1.44 10.67
CA GLY A 143 14.12 -1.02 11.03
C GLY A 143 14.22 -0.52 12.48
N HIS A 144 13.24 0.27 12.94
CA HIS A 144 13.19 0.78 14.31
C HIS A 144 12.87 -0.29 15.37
N ASN A 145 12.09 -1.32 15.01
CA ASN A 145 11.46 -2.24 15.96
C ASN A 145 12.03 -3.67 15.93
N LYS A 146 12.77 -4.04 14.87
CA LYS A 146 13.22 -5.41 14.62
C LYS A 146 14.11 -5.95 15.74
N ASP A 147 15.05 -5.16 16.23
CA ASP A 147 16.01 -5.64 17.23
C ASP A 147 15.36 -5.83 18.60
N ALA A 148 14.49 -4.91 19.01
CA ALA A 148 13.70 -5.02 20.23
C ALA A 148 12.74 -6.22 20.22
N HIS A 149 12.29 -6.65 19.04
CA HIS A 149 11.34 -7.76 18.88
C HIS A 149 11.94 -8.99 18.19
N ARG A 150 13.27 -9.09 18.11
CA ARG A 150 13.98 -10.14 17.35
C ARG A 150 13.56 -11.55 17.75
N HIS A 151 13.40 -11.81 19.05
CA HIS A 151 12.98 -13.11 19.55
C HIS A 151 11.60 -13.52 19.01
N LEU A 152 10.65 -12.59 18.97
CA LEU A 152 9.31 -12.85 18.43
C LEU A 152 9.37 -13.08 16.91
N LEU A 153 10.13 -12.26 16.18
CA LEU A 153 10.28 -12.39 14.73
C LEU A 153 10.93 -13.72 14.32
N MET A 154 11.91 -14.20 15.10
CA MET A 154 12.49 -15.54 14.93
C MET A 154 11.45 -16.64 15.18
N LYS A 155 10.68 -16.52 16.27
CA LYS A 155 9.63 -17.50 16.61
C LYS A 155 8.53 -17.58 15.55
N MET A 156 8.25 -16.47 14.86
CA MET A 156 7.28 -16.40 13.76
C MET A 156 7.86 -16.78 12.39
N ASN A 157 9.14 -17.21 12.32
CA ASN A 157 9.85 -17.54 11.08
C ASN A 157 9.88 -16.39 10.05
N VAL A 158 9.87 -15.14 10.52
CA VAL A 158 10.00 -13.96 9.65
C VAL A 158 11.45 -13.75 9.21
N LEU A 159 12.40 -14.13 10.06
CA LEU A 159 13.82 -13.96 9.78
C LEU A 159 14.44 -15.29 9.34
N ASN A 160 15.33 -15.24 8.37
CA ASN A 160 16.16 -16.37 7.99
C ASN A 160 17.21 -16.70 9.08
N PHE A 161 18.02 -17.73 8.83
CA PHE A 161 19.06 -18.16 9.78
C PHE A 161 20.14 -17.10 10.09
N GLN A 162 20.32 -16.10 9.21
CA GLN A 162 21.20 -14.95 9.42
C GLN A 162 20.50 -13.82 10.22
N GLY A 163 19.19 -13.96 10.48
CA GLY A 163 18.38 -12.95 11.12
C GLY A 163 17.99 -11.79 10.21
N THR A 164 17.99 -12.00 8.90
CA THR A 164 17.57 -11.03 7.89
C THR A 164 16.28 -11.46 7.20
N ILE A 165 15.66 -10.53 6.48
CA ILE A 165 14.55 -10.78 5.56
C ILE A 165 15.17 -10.80 4.16
N SER A 166 14.70 -11.63 3.23
CA SER A 166 15.27 -11.62 1.88
C SER A 166 15.03 -10.28 1.17
N ASP A 167 15.87 -9.92 0.21
CA ASP A 167 15.80 -8.61 -0.44
C ASP A 167 14.43 -8.37 -1.12
N VAL A 168 13.87 -9.39 -1.77
CA VAL A 168 12.56 -9.30 -2.43
C VAL A 168 11.42 -9.19 -1.42
N GLU A 169 11.43 -9.96 -0.33
CA GLU A 169 10.43 -9.85 0.74
C GLU A 169 10.53 -8.49 1.44
N TRP A 170 11.74 -7.97 1.59
CA TRP A 170 11.98 -6.64 2.15
C TRP A 170 11.44 -5.54 1.24
N ASP A 171 11.61 -5.67 -0.08
CA ASP A 171 11.04 -4.76 -1.07
C ASP A 171 9.51 -4.84 -1.14
N ILE A 172 8.93 -6.04 -1.04
CA ILE A 172 7.48 -6.25 -0.96
C ILE A 172 6.94 -5.61 0.33
N ALA A 173 7.59 -5.85 1.48
CA ALA A 173 7.22 -5.20 2.73
C ALA A 173 7.27 -3.67 2.59
N GLY A 174 8.27 -3.14 1.87
CA GLY A 174 8.40 -1.71 1.57
C GLY A 174 7.28 -1.11 0.73
N LEU A 175 6.39 -1.91 0.13
CA LEU A 175 5.16 -1.40 -0.49
C LEU A 175 4.13 -0.93 0.53
N TYR A 176 4.25 -1.36 1.80
CA TYR A 176 3.28 -1.07 2.86
C TYR A 176 3.75 0.04 3.81
N GLN A 177 2.79 0.63 4.51
CA GLN A 177 2.96 1.58 5.60
C GLN A 177 2.05 1.22 6.79
N VAL A 178 2.51 1.59 7.99
CA VAL A 178 1.72 1.58 9.22
C VAL A 178 1.00 2.91 9.34
N LEU A 179 -0.29 2.86 9.70
CA LEU A 179 -1.11 4.01 10.02
C LEU A 179 -1.65 3.89 11.45
N ALA A 180 -1.58 4.97 12.22
CA ALA A 180 -2.29 5.11 13.47
C ALA A 180 -3.00 6.45 13.51
N VAL A 181 -4.30 6.44 13.79
CA VAL A 181 -5.13 7.64 13.90
C VAL A 181 -5.89 7.62 15.21
N LYS A 182 -6.09 8.80 15.80
CA LYS A 182 -6.75 8.97 17.09
C LYS A 182 -8.05 9.73 16.89
N LYS A 183 -9.16 9.22 17.43
CA LYS A 183 -10.40 9.97 17.49
C LYS A 183 -10.22 11.18 18.43
N ARG A 184 -10.50 12.38 17.94
CA ARG A 184 -10.45 13.60 18.77
C ARG A 184 -11.39 13.46 19.96
N ALA A 185 -10.98 13.98 21.10
CA ALA A 185 -11.83 14.09 22.27
C ALA A 185 -12.78 15.28 22.07
N THR A 186 -13.87 15.06 21.34
CA THR A 186 -15.04 15.94 21.39
C THR A 186 -15.85 15.64 22.63
#